data_AF-A0A3E0QYY3-F1
#
_entry.id   AF-A0A3E0QYY3-F1
#
_cell.length_a   1.000
_cell.length_b   1.000
_cell.length_c   1.000
_cell.angle_alpha   90.00
_cell.angle_beta   90.00
_cell.angle_gamma   90.00
#
_symmetry.space_group_name_H-M   'P 1'
#
loop_
_entity.id
_entity.type
_entity.pdbx_description
1 polymer ?
#
loop_
_entity_poly.entity_id
_entity_poly.type
_entity_poly.pdbx_seq_one_letter_code
_entity_poly.pdbx_strand_id
1 'polypeptide(L)'
;MSITKDTMETTKQGDTFKTNIGGLIQGEGSAELLYNPSETGAGYTTFIDDVLTTGDNADALFELFPDKDTSAKKISFAGIITNAEYGATLGEVQIINISFITSGTITSAI
;
A
#
# COMPACT_ATOMS: atom_id res chain seq x y z
N MET A 1 -7.40 -1.84 0.13
CA MET A 1 -6.57 -1.35 -0.98
C MET A 1 -7.44 -1.23 -2.23
N SER A 2 -7.30 -0.14 -2.98
CA SER A 2 -7.81 0.07 -4.34
C SER A 2 -6.63 0.25 -5.29
N ILE A 3 -6.78 -0.17 -6.55
CA ILE A 3 -5.80 0.09 -7.62
C ILE A 3 -6.54 0.76 -8.78
N THR A 4 -6.09 1.95 -9.16
CA THR A 4 -6.65 2.72 -10.27
C THR A 4 -5.61 2.85 -11.39
N LYS A 5 -6.11 3.05 -12.61
CA LYS A 5 -5.29 3.33 -13.79
C LYS A 5 -5.86 4.52 -14.52
N ASP A 6 -5.00 5.44 -14.89
CA ASP A 6 -5.37 6.55 -15.75
C ASP A 6 -5.79 6.03 -17.13
N THR A 7 -6.84 6.61 -17.70
CA THR A 7 -7.29 6.26 -19.05
C THR A 7 -7.09 7.46 -19.96
N MET A 8 -6.26 7.29 -20.99
CA MET A 8 -5.98 8.32 -21.98
C MET A 8 -6.75 7.99 -23.25
N GLU A 9 -7.50 8.98 -23.74
CA GLU A 9 -8.30 8.90 -24.95
C GLU A 9 -7.38 9.21 -26.15
N THR A 10 -7.33 8.33 -27.15
CA THR A 10 -6.42 8.41 -28.32
C THR A 10 -7.14 8.23 -29.66
N THR A 11 -8.43 8.53 -29.72
CA THR A 11 -9.27 8.43 -30.91
C THR A 11 -8.75 9.34 -32.00
N LYS A 12 -8.67 8.82 -33.22
CA LYS A 12 -8.21 9.61 -34.36
C LYS A 12 -9.37 10.41 -34.92
N GLN A 13 -9.04 11.54 -35.56
CA GLN A 13 -10.04 12.33 -36.25
C GLN A 13 -10.75 11.49 -37.32
N GLY A 14 -12.08 11.51 -37.30
CA GLY A 14 -12.93 10.76 -38.22
C GLY A 14 -13.51 9.47 -37.65
N ASP A 15 -13.04 9.02 -36.49
CA ASP A 15 -13.60 7.85 -35.80
C ASP A 15 -14.86 8.23 -35.00
N THR A 16 -15.81 7.31 -34.93
CA THR A 16 -17.09 7.47 -34.20
C THR A 16 -17.13 6.73 -32.87
N PHE A 17 -16.16 5.86 -32.59
CA PHE A 17 -16.04 5.12 -31.32
C PHE A 17 -14.72 5.47 -30.63
N LYS A 18 -14.76 5.63 -29.31
CA LYS A 18 -13.57 6.00 -28.53
C LYS A 18 -12.55 4.87 -28.49
N THR A 19 -11.29 5.20 -28.76
CA THR A 19 -10.12 4.35 -28.49
C THR A 19 -9.39 4.89 -27.27
N ASN A 20 -9.13 4.03 -26.28
CA ASN A 20 -8.45 4.43 -25.04
C ASN A 20 -7.23 3.54 -24.78
N ILE A 21 -6.20 4.12 -24.17
CA ILE A 21 -5.02 3.40 -23.68
C ILE A 21 -4.85 3.63 -22.17
N GLY A 22 -4.15 2.71 -21.51
CA GLY A 22 -3.83 2.82 -20.09
C GLY A 22 -2.62 3.71 -19.83
N GLY A 23 -2.71 4.55 -18.80
CA GLY A 23 -1.63 5.40 -18.29
C GLY A 23 -1.02 4.86 -16.99
N LEU A 24 -0.69 5.79 -16.10
CA LEU A 24 -0.09 5.48 -14.79
C LEU A 24 -1.04 4.65 -13.93
N ILE A 25 -0.45 3.80 -13.09
CA ILE A 25 -1.16 2.93 -12.15
C ILE A 25 -0.80 3.41 -10.76
N GLN A 26 -1.81 3.62 -9.91
CA GLN A 26 -1.64 4.00 -8.52
C GLN A 26 -2.48 3.08 -7.65
N GLY A 27 -1.91 2.59 -6.56
CA GLY A 27 -2.63 1.95 -5.48
C GLY A 27 -2.65 2.84 -4.24
N GLU A 28 -3.72 2.70 -3.47
CA GLU A 28 -3.85 3.31 -2.14
C GLU A 28 -4.64 2.37 -1.21
N GLY A 29 -4.45 2.54 0.09
CA GLY A 29 -5.19 1.75 1.06
C GLY A 29 -4.82 2.09 2.50
N SER A 30 -5.41 1.30 3.40
CA SER A 30 -5.13 1.33 4.82
C SER A 30 -4.89 -0.08 5.36
N ALA A 31 -4.20 -0.15 6.49
CA ALA A 31 -3.99 -1.38 7.24
C ALA A 31 -4.00 -1.09 8.76
N GLU A 32 -4.35 -2.11 9.54
CA GLU A 32 -4.26 -2.09 11.00
C GLU A 32 -2.97 -2.81 11.42
N LEU A 33 -2.12 -2.11 12.17
CA LEU A 33 -0.93 -2.69 12.78
C LEU A 33 -1.22 -2.94 14.26
N LEU A 34 -0.94 -4.16 14.73
CA LEU A 34 -0.96 -4.50 16.14
C LEU A 34 0.41 -4.20 16.75
N TYR A 35 0.53 -3.05 17.40
CA TYR A 35 1.74 -2.63 18.09
C TYR A 35 1.77 -3.18 19.51
N ASN A 36 2.74 -4.05 19.80
CA ASN A 36 3.05 -4.49 21.15
C ASN A 36 4.42 -3.92 21.57
N PRO A 37 4.49 -3.03 22.57
CA PRO A 37 5.74 -2.41 23.00
C PRO A 37 6.76 -3.40 23.59
N SER A 38 6.33 -4.63 23.93
CA SER A 38 7.20 -5.68 24.48
C SER A 38 7.80 -6.60 23.40
N GLU A 39 7.34 -6.52 22.15
CA GLU A 39 7.86 -7.34 21.05
C GLU A 39 9.19 -6.78 20.53
N THR A 40 10.27 -7.52 20.75
CA THR A 40 11.60 -7.20 20.21
C THR A 40 11.79 -7.83 18.83
N GLY A 41 12.18 -7.03 17.82
CA GLY A 41 12.38 -7.52 16.44
C GLY A 41 11.13 -7.43 15.55
N ALA A 42 10.10 -6.75 16.04
CA ALA A 42 8.88 -6.42 15.33
C ALA A 42 9.15 -5.67 14.01
N GLY A 43 8.92 -6.33 12.87
CA GLY A 43 8.99 -5.71 11.54
C GLY A 43 7.93 -4.62 11.28
N TYR A 44 7.07 -4.31 12.25
CA TYR A 44 6.06 -3.25 12.17
C TYR A 44 6.60 -1.88 12.57
N THR A 45 7.73 -1.79 13.28
CA THR A 45 8.34 -0.48 13.62
C THR A 45 8.78 0.26 12.36
N THR A 46 9.20 -0.46 11.32
CA THR A 46 9.56 0.15 10.03
C THR A 46 8.35 0.84 9.40
N PHE A 47 7.14 0.27 9.48
CA PHE A 47 5.92 0.90 8.97
C PHE A 47 5.42 2.05 9.85
N ILE A 48 5.59 1.92 11.16
CA ILE A 48 5.16 2.93 12.14
C ILE A 48 6.01 4.19 12.02
N ASP A 49 7.33 4.05 11.93
CA ASP A 49 8.24 5.20 11.88
C ASP A 49 8.31 5.80 10.46
N ASP A 50 7.92 5.04 9.42
CA ASP A 50 8.05 5.47 8.03
C ASP A 50 7.30 6.76 7.71
N VAL A 51 6.17 6.98 8.38
CA VAL A 51 5.37 8.21 8.21
C VAL A 51 6.17 9.47 8.57
N LEU A 52 7.24 9.33 9.36
CA LEU A 52 8.13 10.41 9.77
C LEU A 52 9.39 10.50 8.89
N THR A 53 9.60 9.56 7.95
CA THR A 53 10.76 9.54 7.06
C THR A 53 10.68 10.68 6.04
N THR A 54 11.51 11.69 6.19
CA THR A 54 11.63 12.76 5.19
C THR A 54 12.41 12.29 3.97
N GLY A 55 11.90 12.52 2.76
CA GLY A 55 12.55 12.04 1.54
C GLY A 55 12.47 10.52 1.39
N ASP A 56 11.33 9.96 1.79
CA ASP A 56 11.03 8.53 1.72
C ASP A 56 11.30 7.95 0.33
N ASN A 57 12.08 6.86 0.30
CA ASN A 57 12.46 6.14 -0.91
C ASN A 57 11.43 5.08 -1.31
N ALA A 58 10.31 5.00 -0.59
CA ALA A 58 9.26 4.01 -0.68
C ALA A 58 9.80 2.59 -0.50
N ASP A 59 10.44 2.32 0.63
CA ASP A 59 11.02 1.01 0.96
C ASP A 59 10.18 0.18 1.95
N ALA A 60 8.99 0.67 2.35
CA ALA A 60 7.99 -0.15 3.02
C ALA A 60 7.43 -1.23 2.07
N LEU A 61 7.82 -2.49 2.31
CA LEU A 61 7.44 -3.63 1.47
C LEU A 61 6.17 -4.30 1.97
N PHE A 62 5.12 -4.29 1.15
CA PHE A 62 3.84 -4.91 1.45
C PHE A 62 3.65 -6.22 0.70
N GLU A 63 3.08 -7.21 1.41
CA GLU A 63 2.56 -8.44 0.84
C GLU A 63 1.15 -8.69 1.38
N LEU A 64 0.16 -8.67 0.50
CA LEU A 64 -1.25 -8.87 0.85
C LEU A 64 -1.64 -10.29 0.44
N PHE A 65 -2.08 -11.08 1.41
CA PHE A 65 -2.43 -12.49 1.23
C PHE A 65 -3.95 -12.67 1.30
N PRO A 66 -4.67 -12.68 0.16
CA PRO A 66 -6.12 -12.89 0.13
C PRO A 66 -6.52 -14.35 0.40
N ASP A 67 -5.59 -15.30 0.28
CA ASP A 67 -5.82 -16.72 0.50
C ASP A 67 -5.05 -17.17 1.76
N LYS A 68 -5.79 -17.56 2.80
CA LYS A 68 -5.22 -18.04 4.06
C LYS A 68 -4.44 -19.36 3.93
N ASP A 69 -4.72 -20.14 2.90
CA ASP A 69 -4.18 -21.49 2.71
C ASP A 69 -2.97 -21.50 1.76
N THR A 70 -2.75 -20.42 1.00
CA THR A 70 -1.71 -20.35 -0.04
C THR A 70 -0.93 -19.04 -0.02
N SER A 71 0.27 -19.05 0.56
CA SER A 71 1.14 -17.86 0.60
C SER A 71 1.70 -17.43 -0.77
N ALA A 72 1.65 -18.30 -1.78
CA ALA A 72 2.04 -17.94 -3.15
C ALA A 72 1.04 -16.97 -3.81
N LYS A 73 -0.22 -16.95 -3.35
CA LYS A 73 -1.23 -16.02 -3.83
C LYS A 73 -1.15 -14.73 -3.05
N LYS A 74 -0.51 -13.73 -3.66
CA LYS A 74 -0.32 -12.42 -3.03
C LYS A 74 -0.31 -11.28 -4.02
N ILE A 75 -0.60 -10.09 -3.49
CA ILE A 75 -0.27 -8.82 -4.13
C ILE A 75 0.95 -8.26 -3.41
N SER A 76 1.99 -7.89 -4.16
CA SER A 76 3.24 -7.37 -3.61
C SER A 76 3.60 -6.03 -4.24
N PHE A 77 3.99 -5.06 -3.40
CA PHE A 77 4.41 -3.72 -3.81
C PHE A 77 5.28 -3.07 -2.73
N ALA A 78 6.04 -2.05 -3.13
CA ALA A 78 6.59 -1.09 -2.19
C ALA A 78 5.63 0.09 -2.03
N GLY A 79 5.61 0.73 -0.87
CA GLY A 79 4.69 1.83 -0.58
C GLY A 79 5.34 2.92 0.26
N ILE A 80 4.61 4.03 0.38
CA ILE A 80 4.90 5.16 1.27
C ILE A 80 3.77 5.24 2.27
N ILE A 81 4.10 5.33 3.56
CA ILE A 81 3.12 5.56 4.62
C ILE A 81 2.77 7.05 4.65
N THR A 82 1.51 7.36 4.40
CA THR A 82 1.03 8.76 4.29
C THR A 82 0.32 9.24 5.55
N ASN A 83 -0.13 8.33 6.42
CA ASN A 83 -0.76 8.64 7.69
C ASN A 83 -0.56 7.47 8.67
N ALA A 84 -0.38 7.78 9.95
CA ALA A 84 -0.40 6.81 11.03
C ALA A 84 -1.11 7.42 12.26
N GLU A 85 -2.07 6.69 12.82
CA GLU A 85 -2.85 7.11 13.98
C GLU A 85 -2.44 6.31 15.21
N TYR A 86 -1.83 6.99 16.18
CA TYR A 86 -1.33 6.37 17.41
C TYR A 86 -2.31 6.52 18.57
N GLY A 87 -2.50 5.43 19.31
CA GLY A 87 -3.14 5.45 20.62
C GLY A 87 -2.21 5.98 21.71
N ALA A 88 -2.76 6.29 22.88
CA ALA A 88 -2.02 6.81 24.04
C ALA A 88 -2.20 5.94 25.30
N THR A 89 -2.39 4.63 25.14
CA THR A 89 -2.52 3.68 26.25
C THR A 89 -1.16 3.09 26.62
N LEU A 90 -0.87 3.03 27.93
CA LEU A 90 0.42 2.58 28.45
C LEU A 90 0.37 1.08 28.77
N GLY A 91 1.34 0.32 28.28
CA GLY A 91 1.55 -1.08 28.66
C GLY A 91 0.63 -2.11 27.99
N GLU A 92 -0.19 -1.69 27.03
CA GLU A 92 -1.11 -2.55 26.30
C GLU A 92 -0.75 -2.63 24.82
N VAL A 93 -1.24 -3.69 24.14
CA VAL A 93 -1.18 -3.77 22.67
C VAL A 93 -2.09 -2.70 22.09
N GLN A 94 -1.56 -1.91 21.17
CA GLN A 94 -2.28 -0.82 20.51
C GLN A 94 -2.57 -1.17 19.06
N ILE A 95 -3.71 -0.71 18.56
CA ILE A 95 -4.01 -0.74 17.13
C ILE A 95 -3.56 0.59 16.55
N ILE A 96 -2.66 0.56 15.58
CA ILE A 96 -2.22 1.72 14.81
C ILE A 96 -2.81 1.60 13.42
N ASN A 97 -3.65 2.57 13.04
CA ASN A 97 -4.19 2.64 11.69
C ASN A 97 -3.20 3.38 10.80
N ILE A 98 -2.79 2.74 9.72
CA ILE A 98 -1.93 3.36 8.71
C ILE A 98 -2.68 3.56 7.40
N SER A 99 -2.35 4.62 6.68
CA SER A 99 -2.70 4.78 5.27
C SER A 99 -1.43 4.79 4.42
N PHE A 100 -1.52 4.24 3.22
CA PHE A 100 -0.39 4.12 2.32
C PHE A 100 -0.78 4.38 0.87
N ILE A 101 0.22 4.78 0.08
CA ILE A 101 0.17 4.78 -1.38
C ILE A 101 1.26 3.85 -1.91
N THR A 102 1.00 3.16 -3.02
CA THR A 102 2.01 2.31 -3.66
C THR A 102 3.05 3.15 -4.38
N SER A 103 4.28 2.66 -4.46
CA SER A 103 5.35 3.23 -5.28
C SER A 103 5.96 2.15 -6.16
N GLY A 104 6.17 2.48 -7.42
CA GLY A 104 6.71 1.54 -8.41
C GLY A 104 5.73 0.43 -8.80
N THR A 105 6.27 -0.76 -9.11
CA THR A 105 5.49 -1.86 -9.68
C THR A 105 4.65 -2.56 -8.62
N ILE A 106 3.35 -2.72 -8.91
CA ILE A 106 2.46 -3.62 -8.18
C ILE A 106 2.42 -4.95 -8.92
N THR A 107 2.74 -6.05 -8.23
CA THR A 107 2.66 -7.41 -8.78
C THR A 107 1.50 -8.16 -8.14
N SER A 108 0.81 -9.00 -8.93
CA SER A 108 -0.30 -9.83 -8.46
C SER A 108 -0.10 -11.27 -8.92
N ALA A 109 -0.19 -12.20 -7.97
CA ALA A 109 -0.11 -13.64 -8.17
C ALA A 109 -1.34 -14.37 -7.57
N ILE A 110 -2.47 -13.66 -7.44
CA ILE A 110 -3.74 -14.23 -6.92
C ILE A 110 -4.24 -15.39 -7.79
#